data_AF-A0A8S1I0J1-F1
#
_entry.id   AF-A0A8S1I0J1-F1
#
_cell.length_a   1.000
_cell.length_b   1.000
_cell.length_c   1.000
_cell.angle_alpha   90.00
_cell.angle_beta   90.00
_cell.angle_gamma   90.00
#
_symmetry.space_group_name_H-M   'P 1'
#
loop_
_entity.id
_entity.type
_entity.pdbx_description
1 polymer ?
#
loop_
_entity_poly.entity_id
_entity_poly.type
_entity_poly.pdbx_seq_one_letter_code
_entity_poly.pdbx_strand_id
1 'polypeptide(L)'
;MIEYVLLAASVVIIGFVYKLLADSGFFAKIEPTVSTSPTNLSKPLVVYYKYHVGAYSGVANILKEAKSLLPSGSTTFGIYYDNPDVVAPHLLQSAVGILAEDGKDLYEDNYAQQLVRYGYEKMQLPKVDRAIQASQPSSGGILSFLALVNRTIGIVKNFISENRLEVSHCVEFYGPDSISIEFPLDHTDDFIVHDYLSTSSLEAKLARRKFDSDEEESESEPDGAVDEEDDVEFESPESQ
;
A
#
# COMPACT_ATOMS: atom_id res chain seq x y z
N MET A 1 -27.41 -23.86 -35.79
CA MET A 1 -26.15 -24.42 -35.23
C MET A 1 -25.30 -23.33 -34.59
N ILE A 2 -24.99 -22.23 -35.29
CA ILE A 2 -24.20 -21.10 -34.72
C ILE A 2 -24.86 -20.51 -33.46
N GLU A 3 -26.18 -20.33 -33.44
CA GLU A 3 -26.91 -19.80 -32.26
C GLU A 3 -26.74 -20.68 -31.00
N TYR A 4 -26.83 -22.00 -31.14
CA TYR A 4 -26.61 -22.92 -30.02
C TYR A 4 -25.15 -22.93 -29.55
N VAL A 5 -24.20 -22.74 -30.46
CA VAL A 5 -22.78 -22.58 -30.12
C VAL A 5 -22.54 -21.28 -29.35
N LEU A 6 -23.14 -20.17 -29.80
CA LEU A 6 -23.06 -18.87 -29.10
C LEU A 6 -23.73 -18.90 -27.73
N LEU A 7 -24.88 -19.57 -27.60
CA LEU A 7 -25.56 -19.78 -26.33
C LEU A 7 -24.68 -20.60 -25.37
N ALA A 8 -24.14 -21.73 -25.85
CA ALA A 8 -23.26 -22.58 -25.04
C ALA A 8 -21.98 -21.84 -24.60
N ALA A 9 -21.36 -21.09 -25.51
CA ALA A 9 -20.20 -20.25 -25.20
C ALA A 9 -20.55 -19.18 -24.14
N SER A 10 -21.72 -18.55 -24.24
CA SER A 10 -22.18 -17.54 -23.28
C SER A 10 -22.35 -18.14 -21.88
N VAL A 11 -22.94 -19.34 -21.77
CA VAL A 11 -23.11 -20.03 -20.47
C VAL A 11 -21.75 -20.37 -19.86
N VAL A 12 -20.78 -20.83 -20.65
CA VAL A 12 -19.42 -21.13 -20.17
C VAL A 12 -18.72 -19.85 -19.68
N ILE A 13 -18.82 -18.75 -20.43
CA ILE A 13 -18.24 -17.45 -20.03
C ILE A 13 -18.88 -16.96 -18.73
N ILE A 14 -20.21 -17.00 -18.62
CA ILE A 14 -20.92 -16.59 -17.40
C ILE A 14 -20.50 -17.46 -16.21
N GLY A 15 -20.42 -18.78 -16.39
CA GLY A 15 -19.94 -19.69 -15.35
C GLY A 15 -18.51 -19.41 -14.91
N PHE A 16 -17.62 -19.09 -15.85
CA PHE A 16 -16.24 -18.70 -15.56
C PHE A 16 -16.16 -17.37 -14.80
N VAL A 17 -16.88 -16.34 -15.25
CA VAL A 17 -16.96 -15.04 -14.55
C VAL A 17 -17.55 -15.21 -13.15
N TYR A 18 -18.61 -16.00 -13.02
CA TYR A 18 -19.22 -16.29 -11.71
C TYR A 18 -18.21 -16.94 -10.76
N LYS A 19 -17.46 -17.93 -11.25
CA LYS A 19 -16.40 -18.58 -10.46
C LYS A 19 -15.32 -17.58 -10.05
N LEU A 20 -14.84 -16.74 -10.98
CA LEU A 20 -13.85 -15.71 -10.65
C LEU A 20 -14.34 -14.74 -9.57
N LEU A 21 -15.60 -14.29 -9.64
CA LEU A 21 -16.19 -13.40 -8.64
C LEU A 21 -16.40 -14.10 -7.29
N ALA A 22 -16.76 -15.38 -7.30
CA ALA A 22 -16.91 -16.17 -6.09
C ALA A 22 -15.55 -16.37 -5.39
N ASP A 23 -14.53 -16.78 -6.14
CA ASP A 23 -13.16 -16.99 -5.64
C ASP A 23 -12.53 -15.69 -5.15
N SER A 24 -12.94 -14.54 -5.71
CA SER A 24 -12.46 -13.23 -5.28
C SER A 24 -13.20 -12.62 -4.09
N GLY A 25 -14.14 -13.33 -3.49
CA GLY A 25 -14.85 -12.87 -2.29
C GLY A 25 -16.01 -11.91 -2.54
N PHE A 26 -16.43 -11.65 -3.80
CA PHE A 26 -17.61 -10.80 -4.05
C PHE A 26 -18.90 -11.37 -3.47
N PHE A 27 -18.99 -12.69 -3.30
CA PHE A 27 -20.13 -13.36 -2.66
C PHE A 27 -19.84 -13.83 -1.23
N ALA A 28 -18.66 -13.52 -0.69
CA ALA A 28 -18.32 -13.89 0.68
C ALA A 28 -19.29 -13.21 1.66
N LYS A 29 -19.75 -13.99 2.64
CA LYS A 29 -20.52 -13.47 3.76
C LYS A 29 -19.53 -12.82 4.73
N ILE A 30 -19.45 -11.49 4.69
CA ILE A 30 -18.60 -10.71 5.57
C ILE A 30 -19.41 -10.37 6.81
N GLU A 31 -19.00 -10.86 7.97
CA GLU A 31 -19.61 -10.55 9.25
C GLU A 31 -18.56 -9.87 10.15
N PRO A 32 -18.54 -8.53 10.20
CA PRO A 32 -17.69 -7.82 11.12
C PRO A 32 -18.07 -8.16 12.56
N THR A 33 -17.09 -8.45 13.39
CA THR A 33 -17.30 -8.76 14.81
C THR A 33 -16.28 -8.03 15.67
N VAL A 34 -16.70 -7.62 16.86
CA VAL A 34 -15.76 -7.15 17.89
C VAL A 34 -15.17 -8.40 18.55
N SER A 35 -13.90 -8.69 18.26
CA SER A 35 -13.19 -9.82 18.84
C SER A 35 -12.40 -9.39 20.07
N THR A 36 -12.39 -10.24 21.09
CA THR A 36 -11.50 -10.13 22.27
C THR A 36 -10.21 -10.95 22.10
N SER A 37 -10.02 -11.54 20.93
CA SER A 37 -8.79 -12.22 20.52
C SER A 37 -8.66 -12.08 19.00
N PRO A 38 -8.18 -10.92 18.52
CA PRO A 38 -8.04 -10.65 17.09
C PRO A 38 -7.13 -11.68 16.42
N THR A 39 -7.42 -11.99 15.16
CA THR A 39 -6.75 -13.09 14.45
C THR A 39 -5.24 -12.84 14.34
N ASN A 40 -4.84 -11.65 13.89
CA ASN A 40 -3.43 -11.32 13.68
C ASN A 40 -2.85 -10.55 14.88
N LEU A 41 -3.61 -9.63 15.47
CA LEU A 41 -3.10 -8.72 16.53
C LEU A 41 -3.20 -9.28 17.96
N SER A 42 -3.48 -10.58 18.15
CA SER A 42 -3.52 -11.22 19.48
C SER A 42 -2.14 -11.44 20.12
N LYS A 43 -1.06 -11.18 19.39
CA LYS A 43 0.34 -11.24 19.85
C LYS A 43 1.12 -10.06 19.26
N PRO A 44 2.26 -9.66 19.88
CA PRO A 44 3.15 -8.68 19.26
C PRO A 44 3.68 -9.21 17.94
N LEU A 45 3.72 -8.36 16.91
CA LEU A 45 4.17 -8.73 15.57
C LEU A 45 5.40 -7.90 15.18
N VAL A 46 6.45 -8.55 14.69
CA VAL A 46 7.57 -7.85 14.08
C VAL A 46 7.26 -7.61 12.62
N VAL A 47 7.34 -6.36 12.17
CA VAL A 47 7.03 -5.99 10.79
C VAL A 47 8.11 -5.08 10.20
N TYR A 48 8.27 -5.15 8.89
CA TYR A 48 9.08 -4.22 8.12
C TYR A 48 8.16 -3.37 7.24
N TYR A 49 8.21 -2.05 7.37
CA TYR A 49 7.30 -1.13 6.71
C TYR A 49 8.02 -0.05 5.90
N LYS A 50 7.33 0.49 4.91
CA LYS A 50 7.63 1.76 4.27
C LYS A 50 6.53 2.75 4.58
N TYR A 51 6.91 3.94 4.99
CA TYR A 51 5.99 5.05 5.11
C TYR A 51 5.63 5.59 3.72
N HIS A 52 4.34 5.79 3.47
CA HIS A 52 3.82 6.24 2.20
C HIS A 52 2.83 7.38 2.40
N VAL A 53 3.05 8.47 1.67
CA VAL A 53 2.14 9.61 1.55
C VAL A 53 1.61 9.66 0.13
N GLY A 54 0.29 9.69 -0.02
CA GLY A 54 -0.40 9.74 -1.31
C GLY A 54 -1.56 8.76 -1.37
N ALA A 55 -2.21 8.70 -2.53
CA ALA A 55 -3.43 7.91 -2.69
C ALA A 55 -3.17 6.43 -2.38
N TYR A 56 -4.09 5.78 -1.66
CA TYR A 56 -3.95 4.36 -1.31
C TYR A 56 -3.89 3.42 -2.52
N SER A 57 -4.26 3.87 -3.72
CA SER A 57 -4.01 3.12 -4.97
C SER A 57 -2.51 2.90 -5.24
N GLY A 58 -1.63 3.79 -4.75
CA GLY A 58 -0.17 3.66 -4.84
C GLY A 58 0.41 2.55 -3.97
N VAL A 59 -0.30 2.15 -2.91
CA VAL A 59 0.13 1.11 -1.97
C VAL A 59 0.31 -0.25 -2.64
N ALA A 60 -0.48 -0.55 -3.67
CA ALA A 60 -0.37 -1.81 -4.42
C ALA A 60 1.03 -2.02 -5.02
N ASN A 61 1.71 -0.96 -5.43
CA ASN A 61 3.07 -1.05 -5.97
C ASN A 61 4.09 -1.39 -4.89
N ILE A 62 3.95 -0.81 -3.69
CA ILE A 62 4.81 -1.12 -2.53
C ILE A 62 4.61 -2.57 -2.12
N LEU A 63 3.36 -3.05 -2.04
CA LEU A 63 3.05 -4.44 -1.74
C LEU A 63 3.62 -5.41 -2.80
N LYS A 64 3.60 -5.02 -4.08
CA LYS A 64 4.18 -5.82 -5.16
C LYS A 64 5.70 -5.89 -5.07
N GLU A 65 6.36 -4.78 -4.76
CA GLU A 65 7.81 -4.73 -4.49
C GLU A 65 8.16 -5.63 -3.30
N ALA A 66 7.48 -5.44 -2.18
CA ALA A 66 7.62 -6.26 -0.97
C ALA A 66 7.52 -7.77 -1.26
N LYS A 67 6.50 -8.20 -2.01
CA LYS A 67 6.32 -9.62 -2.39
C LYS A 67 7.41 -10.14 -3.34
N SER A 68 8.07 -9.28 -4.09
CA SER A 68 9.17 -9.68 -5.00
C SER A 68 10.49 -9.95 -4.25
N LEU A 69 10.66 -9.37 -3.06
CA LEU A 69 11.85 -9.52 -2.22
C LEU A 69 11.83 -10.77 -1.33
N LEU A 70 10.71 -11.48 -1.27
CA LEU A 70 10.45 -12.53 -0.28
C LEU A 70 9.93 -13.83 -0.92
N PRO A 71 10.06 -14.98 -0.22
CA PRO A 71 9.51 -16.24 -0.70
C PRO A 71 7.98 -16.19 -0.85
N SER A 72 7.47 -17.05 -1.75
CA SER A 72 6.02 -17.19 -1.98
C SER A 72 5.30 -17.60 -0.70
N GLY A 73 4.16 -16.95 -0.41
CA GLY A 73 3.37 -17.19 0.80
C GLY A 73 3.61 -16.21 1.94
N SER A 74 4.50 -15.23 1.75
CA SER A 74 4.74 -14.15 2.72
C SER A 74 3.49 -13.27 2.91
N THR A 75 3.15 -13.00 4.18
CA THR A 75 2.05 -12.10 4.55
C THR A 75 2.52 -10.66 4.48
N THR A 76 1.81 -9.84 3.69
CA THR A 76 2.01 -8.39 3.68
C THR A 76 0.95 -7.69 4.51
N PHE A 77 1.19 -6.47 4.94
CA PHE A 77 0.25 -5.69 5.73
C PHE A 77 0.24 -4.21 5.32
N GLY A 78 -0.81 -3.51 5.70
CA GLY A 78 -0.95 -2.07 5.57
C GLY A 78 -1.66 -1.47 6.77
N ILE A 79 -1.14 -0.37 7.29
CA ILE A 79 -1.79 0.50 8.28
C ILE A 79 -2.22 1.76 7.55
N TYR A 80 -3.50 2.08 7.61
CA TYR A 80 -4.10 3.24 6.95
C TYR A 80 -4.59 4.21 8.02
N TYR A 81 -3.95 5.38 8.07
CA TYR A 81 -4.18 6.35 9.15
C TYR A 81 -5.37 7.27 8.88
N ASP A 82 -5.62 7.57 7.60
CA ASP A 82 -6.60 8.57 7.20
C ASP A 82 -7.85 7.95 6.58
N ASN A 83 -9.00 8.62 6.77
CA ASN A 83 -10.22 8.28 6.05
C ASN A 83 -10.17 8.86 4.62
N PRO A 84 -10.17 8.02 3.57
CA PRO A 84 -10.08 8.47 2.18
C PRO A 84 -11.32 9.25 1.71
N ASP A 85 -12.43 9.19 2.44
CA ASP A 85 -13.64 9.96 2.11
C ASP A 85 -13.56 11.41 2.62
N VAL A 86 -12.62 11.71 3.53
CA VAL A 86 -12.49 13.01 4.21
C VAL A 86 -11.18 13.71 3.86
N VAL A 87 -10.07 12.96 3.84
CA VAL A 87 -8.73 13.50 3.59
C VAL A 87 -8.41 13.45 2.11
N ALA A 88 -7.81 14.53 1.59
CA ALA A 88 -7.46 14.63 0.17
C ALA A 88 -6.47 13.52 -0.24
N PRO A 89 -6.57 12.94 -1.45
CA PRO A 89 -5.76 11.78 -1.83
C PRO A 89 -4.24 11.95 -1.71
N HIS A 90 -3.71 13.17 -1.93
CA HIS A 90 -2.27 13.45 -1.83
C HIS A 90 -1.78 13.64 -0.38
N LEU A 91 -2.69 13.69 0.59
CA LEU A 91 -2.41 13.83 2.02
C LEU A 91 -2.68 12.55 2.81
N LEU A 92 -3.17 11.50 2.15
CA LEU A 92 -3.40 10.21 2.79
C LEU A 92 -2.07 9.59 3.19
N GLN A 93 -1.99 9.08 4.41
CA GLN A 93 -0.79 8.50 5.00
C GLN A 93 -1.03 7.02 5.31
N SER A 94 -0.02 6.20 5.05
CA SER A 94 -0.07 4.76 5.27
C SER A 94 1.32 4.20 5.60
N ALA A 95 1.35 3.12 6.37
CA ALA A 95 2.56 2.33 6.59
C ALA A 95 2.34 0.93 6.05
N VAL A 96 3.15 0.50 5.09
CA VAL A 96 2.87 -0.72 4.31
C VAL A 96 4.13 -1.56 4.24
N GLY A 97 4.00 -2.87 4.41
CA GLY A 97 5.11 -3.76 4.14
C GLY A 97 4.80 -5.21 4.45
N ILE A 98 5.72 -5.87 5.15
CA ILE A 98 5.68 -7.32 5.36
C ILE A 98 5.71 -7.65 6.84
N LEU A 99 4.91 -8.64 7.21
CA LEU A 99 4.99 -9.34 8.48
C LEU A 99 6.23 -10.25 8.52
N ALA A 100 7.17 -9.95 9.42
CA ALA A 100 8.41 -10.71 9.61
C ALA A 100 8.22 -11.96 10.48
N GLU A 101 7.32 -11.90 11.46
CA GLU A 101 7.16 -12.98 12.42
C GLU A 101 5.68 -13.30 12.63
N ASP A 102 5.28 -14.50 12.20
CA ASP A 102 3.95 -15.06 12.47
C ASP A 102 4.05 -16.37 13.27
N GLY A 103 4.84 -16.37 14.35
CA GLY A 103 5.05 -17.58 15.18
C GLY A 103 5.75 -18.75 14.46
N LYS A 104 6.31 -18.47 13.28
CA LYS A 104 7.32 -19.27 12.57
C LYS A 104 8.46 -18.29 12.32
N ASP A 105 9.71 -18.70 12.56
CA ASP A 105 10.89 -17.94 12.09
C ASP A 105 10.85 -17.95 10.56
N LEU A 106 10.11 -17.01 9.97
CA LEU A 106 9.78 -17.03 8.55
C LEU A 106 10.92 -16.52 7.67
N TYR A 107 11.90 -15.80 8.24
CA TYR A 107 12.93 -15.15 7.45
C TYR A 107 14.31 -15.33 8.09
N GLU A 108 15.22 -15.97 7.35
CA GLU A 108 16.65 -15.91 7.61
C GLU A 108 17.11 -14.44 7.65
N ASP A 109 18.15 -14.14 8.46
CA ASP A 109 18.73 -12.80 8.63
C ASP A 109 19.01 -12.05 7.30
N ASN A 110 19.18 -12.80 6.20
CA ASN A 110 19.39 -12.28 4.87
C ASN A 110 18.21 -11.41 4.35
N TYR A 111 16.96 -11.82 4.56
CA TYR A 111 15.80 -11.07 4.06
C TYR A 111 15.57 -9.78 4.85
N ALA A 112 15.79 -9.82 6.17
CA ALA A 112 15.73 -8.62 7.02
C ALA A 112 16.73 -7.56 6.53
N GLN A 113 17.96 -7.96 6.22
CA GLN A 113 18.98 -7.06 5.67
C GLN A 113 18.60 -6.52 4.29
N GLN A 114 18.00 -7.36 3.42
CA GLN A 114 17.52 -6.91 2.11
C GLN A 114 16.40 -5.87 2.26
N LEU A 115 15.42 -6.10 3.12
CA LEU A 115 14.33 -5.15 3.36
C LEU A 115 14.87 -3.80 3.85
N VAL A 116 15.81 -3.80 4.81
CA VAL A 116 16.45 -2.56 5.27
C VAL A 116 17.20 -1.85 4.14
N ARG A 117 17.91 -2.58 3.27
CA ARG A 117 18.59 -2.00 2.10
C ARG A 117 17.64 -1.38 1.08
N TYR A 118 16.42 -1.92 0.97
CA TYR A 118 15.37 -1.37 0.11
C TYR A 118 14.60 -0.21 0.78
N GLY A 119 14.99 0.21 1.98
CA GLY A 119 14.38 1.33 2.70
C GLY A 119 13.16 0.95 3.53
N TYR A 120 13.01 -0.33 3.90
CA TYR A 120 12.02 -0.72 4.90
C TYR A 120 12.57 -0.57 6.32
N GLU A 121 11.73 -0.13 7.22
CA GLU A 121 12.06 0.05 8.63
C GLU A 121 11.41 -1.01 9.48
N LYS A 122 12.09 -1.42 10.55
CA LYS A 122 11.58 -2.40 11.51
C LYS A 122 10.74 -1.70 12.56
N MET A 123 9.51 -2.17 12.77
CA MET A 123 8.69 -1.82 13.94
C MET A 123 8.10 -3.08 14.56
N GLN A 124 7.64 -2.97 15.80
CA GLN A 124 6.86 -4.00 16.46
C GLN A 124 5.43 -3.48 16.64
N LEU A 125 4.45 -4.18 16.07
CA LEU A 125 3.05 -3.89 16.33
C LEU A 125 2.69 -4.44 17.70
N PRO A 126 1.96 -3.67 18.53
CA PRO A 126 1.55 -4.11 19.84
C PRO A 126 0.53 -5.23 19.74
N LYS A 127 0.45 -6.04 20.79
CA LYS A 127 -0.72 -6.90 21.01
C LYS A 127 -1.92 -6.02 21.33
N VAL A 128 -3.08 -6.33 20.76
CA VAL A 128 -4.35 -5.72 21.14
C VAL A 128 -5.32 -6.76 21.69
N ASP A 129 -6.02 -6.40 22.75
CA ASP A 129 -7.01 -7.29 23.34
C ASP A 129 -8.34 -7.22 22.60
N ARG A 130 -8.72 -6.04 22.08
CA ARG A 130 -9.95 -5.86 21.31
C ARG A 130 -9.70 -5.22 19.97
N ALA A 131 -10.28 -5.82 18.93
CA ALA A 131 -10.33 -5.24 17.60
C ALA A 131 -11.64 -5.61 16.90
N ILE A 132 -12.11 -4.74 16.02
CA ILE A 132 -13.13 -5.12 15.04
C ILE A 132 -12.41 -5.91 13.97
N GLN A 133 -12.84 -7.15 13.71
CA GLN A 133 -12.25 -7.98 12.67
C GLN A 133 -13.27 -8.37 11.61
N ALA A 134 -12.82 -8.40 10.36
CA ALA A 134 -13.53 -8.98 9.24
C ALA A 134 -12.53 -9.65 8.31
N SER A 135 -12.90 -10.77 7.69
CA SER A 135 -12.03 -11.49 6.75
C SER A 135 -12.75 -11.82 5.46
N GLN A 136 -12.00 -11.90 4.37
CA GLN A 136 -12.48 -12.35 3.07
C GLN A 136 -11.42 -13.19 2.35
N PRO A 137 -11.80 -13.98 1.34
CA PRO A 137 -10.85 -14.73 0.52
C PRO A 137 -9.89 -13.83 -0.28
N SER A 138 -8.60 -14.19 -0.33
CA SER A 138 -7.58 -13.48 -1.13
C SER A 138 -7.29 -14.12 -2.50
N SER A 139 -7.98 -15.22 -2.85
CA SER A 139 -7.68 -16.06 -4.03
C SER A 139 -7.94 -15.39 -5.39
N GLY A 140 -8.72 -14.31 -5.44
CA GLY A 140 -9.08 -13.62 -6.67
C GLY A 140 -8.11 -12.52 -7.13
N GLY A 141 -6.97 -12.37 -6.47
CA GLY A 141 -5.95 -11.38 -6.84
C GLY A 141 -6.50 -9.95 -6.82
N ILE A 142 -6.42 -9.25 -7.95
CA ILE A 142 -6.90 -7.86 -8.10
C ILE A 142 -8.41 -7.75 -7.80
N LEU A 143 -9.20 -8.78 -8.14
CA LEU A 143 -10.63 -8.77 -7.87
C LEU A 143 -10.92 -8.86 -6.36
N SER A 144 -10.08 -9.56 -5.59
CA SER A 144 -10.20 -9.58 -4.12
C SER A 144 -9.91 -8.22 -3.50
N PHE A 145 -8.93 -7.49 -4.04
CA PHE A 145 -8.66 -6.11 -3.63
C PHE A 145 -9.82 -5.17 -4.00
N LEU A 146 -10.44 -5.38 -5.17
CA LEU A 146 -11.61 -4.59 -5.57
C LEU A 146 -12.83 -4.89 -4.68
N ALA A 147 -13.04 -6.15 -4.31
CA ALA A 147 -14.08 -6.56 -3.36
C ALA A 147 -13.84 -5.98 -1.96
N LEU A 148 -12.58 -5.95 -1.51
CA LEU A 148 -12.16 -5.27 -0.28
C LEU A 148 -12.61 -3.82 -0.23
N VAL A 149 -12.18 -3.02 -1.21
CA VAL A 149 -12.42 -1.57 -1.22
C VAL A 149 -13.90 -1.25 -1.41
N ASN A 150 -14.60 -1.93 -2.34
CA ASN A 150 -15.97 -1.57 -2.70
C ASN A 150 -17.04 -2.21 -1.81
N ARG A 151 -16.74 -3.29 -1.09
CA ARG A 151 -17.73 -4.05 -0.32
C ARG A 151 -17.32 -4.22 1.13
N THR A 152 -16.18 -4.88 1.38
CA THR A 152 -15.79 -5.25 2.75
C THR A 152 -15.60 -4.02 3.62
N ILE A 153 -14.88 -3.00 3.14
CA ILE A 153 -14.71 -1.73 3.86
C ILE A 153 -16.06 -1.05 4.12
N GLY A 154 -16.97 -1.05 3.15
CA GLY A 154 -18.32 -0.46 3.31
C GLY A 154 -19.15 -1.19 4.38
N ILE A 155 -19.13 -2.52 4.41
CA ILE A 155 -19.82 -3.33 5.42
C ILE A 155 -19.25 -3.05 6.81
N VAL A 156 -17.92 -2.98 6.95
CA VAL A 156 -17.26 -2.71 8.24
C VAL A 156 -17.53 -1.27 8.70
N LYS A 157 -17.51 -0.28 7.80
CA LYS A 157 -17.87 1.12 8.11
C LYS A 157 -19.30 1.23 8.64
N ASN A 158 -20.26 0.54 8.01
CA ASN A 158 -21.65 0.52 8.50
C ASN A 158 -21.72 -0.11 9.90
N PHE A 159 -21.04 -1.22 10.14
CA PHE A 159 -20.99 -1.85 11.46
C PHE A 159 -20.40 -0.93 12.53
N ILE A 160 -19.30 -0.23 12.23
CA ILE A 160 -18.68 0.76 13.13
C ILE A 160 -19.69 1.87 13.47
N SER A 161 -20.38 2.40 12.46
CA SER A 161 -21.37 3.46 12.63
C SER A 161 -22.58 3.02 13.44
N GLU A 162 -23.13 1.84 13.17
CA GLU A 162 -24.30 1.29 13.87
C GLU A 162 -24.00 1.03 15.35
N ASN A 163 -22.79 0.59 15.67
CA ASN A 163 -22.35 0.29 17.04
C ASN A 163 -21.68 1.48 17.75
N ARG A 164 -21.55 2.64 17.09
CA ARG A 164 -20.91 3.86 17.60
C ARG A 164 -19.51 3.59 18.18
N LEU A 165 -18.72 2.81 17.46
CA LEU A 165 -17.37 2.47 17.86
C LEU A 165 -16.41 3.58 17.44
N GLU A 166 -15.55 4.00 18.35
CA GLU A 166 -14.45 4.91 18.04
C GLU A 166 -13.27 4.07 17.54
N VAL A 167 -12.87 4.30 16.29
CA VAL A 167 -11.73 3.64 15.66
C VAL A 167 -10.77 4.69 15.13
N SER A 168 -9.46 4.44 15.27
CA SER A 168 -8.44 5.38 14.80
C SER A 168 -7.92 5.02 13.43
N HIS A 169 -7.40 3.80 13.28
CA HIS A 169 -6.68 3.38 12.07
C HIS A 169 -7.13 1.98 11.64
N CYS A 170 -7.04 1.72 10.33
CA CYS A 170 -7.35 0.42 9.75
C CYS A 170 -6.06 -0.38 9.54
N VAL A 171 -6.01 -1.62 10.02
CA VAL A 171 -4.88 -2.54 9.80
C VAL A 171 -5.35 -3.67 8.91
N GLU A 172 -4.73 -3.83 7.75
CA GLU A 172 -5.04 -4.87 6.78
C GLU A 172 -3.89 -5.86 6.70
N PHE A 173 -4.21 -7.16 6.76
CA PHE A 173 -3.29 -8.27 6.57
C PHE A 173 -3.67 -9.02 5.30
N TYR A 174 -2.70 -9.18 4.40
CA TYR A 174 -2.87 -9.86 3.12
C TYR A 174 -2.10 -11.17 3.14
N GLY A 175 -2.76 -12.22 3.61
CA GLY A 175 -2.25 -13.58 3.61
C GLY A 175 -2.47 -14.32 2.28
N PRO A 176 -1.90 -15.53 2.14
CA PRO A 176 -2.03 -16.35 0.95
C PRO A 176 -3.47 -16.80 0.67
N ASP A 177 -4.27 -17.04 1.73
CA ASP A 177 -5.62 -17.58 1.62
C ASP A 177 -6.72 -16.55 1.96
N SER A 178 -6.40 -15.56 2.80
CA SER A 178 -7.36 -14.56 3.27
C SER A 178 -6.78 -13.16 3.38
N ILE A 179 -7.63 -12.16 3.20
CA ILE A 179 -7.41 -10.77 3.59
C ILE A 179 -8.18 -10.53 4.88
N SER A 180 -7.48 -10.13 5.93
CA SER A 180 -8.07 -9.78 7.23
C SER A 180 -7.97 -8.28 7.43
N ILE A 181 -9.07 -7.65 7.80
CA ILE A 181 -9.11 -6.25 8.22
C ILE A 181 -9.36 -6.24 9.71
N GLU A 182 -8.53 -5.52 10.44
CA GLU A 182 -8.61 -5.34 11.88
C GLU A 182 -8.57 -3.84 12.21
N PHE A 183 -9.54 -3.36 12.99
CA PHE A 183 -9.52 -2.02 13.58
C PHE A 183 -9.21 -2.17 15.08
N PRO A 184 -7.98 -1.88 15.52
CA PRO A 184 -7.62 -1.86 16.93
C PRO A 184 -8.53 -0.92 17.72
N LEU A 185 -9.02 -1.40 18.87
CA LEU A 185 -9.79 -0.57 19.81
C LEU A 185 -8.96 -0.17 21.04
N ASP A 186 -7.87 -0.88 21.30
CA ASP A 186 -6.92 -0.62 22.39
C ASP A 186 -5.52 -0.38 21.79
N HIS A 187 -4.64 0.32 22.52
CA HIS A 187 -3.25 0.60 22.11
C HIS A 187 -3.12 1.24 20.71
N THR A 188 -4.09 2.05 20.29
CA THR A 188 -4.15 2.61 18.92
C THR A 188 -2.97 3.51 18.57
N ASP A 189 -2.41 4.19 19.56
CA ASP A 189 -1.30 5.13 19.37
C ASP A 189 0.03 4.42 19.08
N ASP A 190 0.18 3.18 19.57
CA ASP A 190 1.37 2.35 19.38
C ASP A 190 1.48 1.82 17.92
N PHE A 191 0.43 1.98 17.11
CA PHE A 191 0.44 1.69 15.67
C PHE A 191 0.92 2.87 14.82
N ILE A 192 1.09 4.06 15.40
CA ILE A 192 1.52 5.26 14.66
C ILE A 192 3.02 5.18 14.43
N VAL A 193 3.43 5.14 13.16
CA VAL A 193 4.84 5.20 12.78
C VAL A 193 5.43 6.58 13.05
N HIS A 194 6.73 6.62 13.32
CA HIS A 194 7.43 7.84 13.70
C HIS A 194 7.41 8.95 12.61
N ASP A 195 7.25 8.59 11.34
CA ASP A 195 7.14 9.52 10.21
C ASP A 195 5.75 10.13 10.03
N TYR A 196 4.74 9.64 10.75
CA TYR A 196 3.37 10.12 10.63
C TYR A 196 3.28 11.60 11.03
N LEU A 197 2.56 12.38 10.22
CA LEU A 197 2.36 13.81 10.45
C LEU A 197 0.87 14.12 10.58
N SER A 198 0.55 15.14 11.36
CA SER A 198 -0.78 15.73 11.27
C SER A 198 -1.00 16.28 9.86
N THR A 199 -2.25 16.28 9.40
CA THR A 199 -2.61 16.70 8.03
C THR A 199 -2.10 18.12 7.72
N SER A 200 -2.20 19.05 8.69
CA SER A 200 -1.69 20.41 8.57
C SER A 200 -0.17 20.50 8.48
N SER A 201 0.55 19.69 9.26
CA SER A 201 2.02 19.63 9.21
C SER A 201 2.50 19.03 7.89
N LEU A 202 1.77 18.04 7.38
CA LEU A 202 2.05 17.42 6.09
C LEU A 202 1.83 18.40 4.94
N GLU A 203 0.71 19.13 4.94
CA GLU A 203 0.44 20.20 3.96
C GLU A 203 1.56 21.24 3.97
N ALA A 204 1.98 21.71 5.15
CA ALA A 204 3.08 22.66 5.26
C ALA A 204 4.40 22.09 4.71
N LYS A 205 4.70 20.81 4.99
CA LYS A 205 5.91 20.13 4.48
C LYS A 205 5.88 19.96 2.96
N LEU A 206 4.71 19.68 2.38
CA LEU A 206 4.54 19.56 0.93
C LEU A 206 4.59 20.92 0.23
N ALA A 207 4.00 21.96 0.83
CA ALA A 207 4.05 23.32 0.31
C ALA A 207 5.48 23.87 0.27
N ARG A 208 6.28 23.63 1.32
CA ARG A 208 7.71 23.98 1.34
C ARG A 208 8.48 23.26 0.24
N ARG A 209 8.31 21.94 0.12
CA ARG A 209 8.99 21.17 -0.94
C ARG A 209 8.64 21.65 -2.34
N LYS A 210 7.39 22.06 -2.57
CA LYS A 210 6.98 22.62 -3.86
C LYS A 210 7.66 23.96 -4.10
N PHE A 211 7.68 24.85 -3.10
CA PHE A 211 8.35 26.13 -3.18
C PHE A 211 9.86 26.00 -3.49
N ASP A 212 10.55 25.11 -2.77
CA ASP A 212 11.99 24.87 -2.98
C ASP A 212 12.28 24.30 -4.39
N SER A 213 11.38 23.45 -4.92
CA SER A 213 11.49 22.93 -6.29
C SER A 213 11.27 23.99 -7.36
N ASP A 214 10.35 24.94 -7.13
CA ASP A 214 10.04 26.01 -8.07
C ASP A 214 11.19 27.07 -8.08
N GLU A 215 11.94 27.23 -6.98
CA GLU A 215 13.13 28.10 -6.92
C GLU A 215 14.33 27.53 -7.70
N GLU A 216 14.63 26.22 -7.59
CA GLU A 216 15.73 25.62 -8.35
C GLU A 216 15.45 25.54 -9.87
N GLU A 217 14.18 25.48 -10.28
CA GLU A 217 13.80 25.49 -11.70
C GLU A 217 13.84 26.91 -12.32
N SER A 218 13.92 27.96 -11.49
CA SER A 218 13.94 29.36 -11.93
C SER A 218 15.35 29.97 -12.03
N GLU A 219 16.42 29.26 -11.64
CA GLU A 219 17.81 29.76 -11.74
C GLU A 219 18.45 29.59 -13.14
N SER A 220 17.72 29.15 -14.16
CA SER A 220 18.21 29.25 -15.55
C SER A 220 17.84 30.60 -16.17
N GLU A 221 18.58 31.67 -15.82
CA GLU A 221 18.61 32.88 -16.64
C GLU A 221 19.82 32.90 -17.61
N PRO A 222 19.66 33.52 -18.79
CA PRO A 222 20.53 33.35 -19.94
C PRO A 222 21.51 34.51 -20.11
N ASP A 223 22.80 34.24 -20.30
CA ASP A 223 23.79 35.23 -20.76
C ASP A 223 25.01 34.47 -21.31
N GLY A 224 25.60 34.75 -22.46
CA GLY A 224 25.39 35.82 -23.42
C GLY A 224 26.27 35.54 -24.65
N ALA A 225 25.87 36.09 -25.78
CA ALA A 225 26.71 36.16 -26.97
C ALA A 225 27.97 36.98 -26.67
N VAL A 226 29.15 36.45 -27.00
CA VAL A 226 30.33 37.25 -27.30
C VAL A 226 31.04 36.59 -28.48
N ASP A 227 31.02 37.29 -29.61
CA ASP A 227 31.86 37.07 -30.77
C ASP A 227 33.34 37.13 -30.37
N GLU A 228 34.16 36.20 -30.85
CA GLU A 228 35.60 36.43 -31.02
C GLU A 228 36.08 35.60 -32.23
N GLU A 229 36.26 36.32 -33.35
CA GLU A 229 37.14 35.94 -34.45
C GLU A 229 38.54 35.72 -33.90
N ASP A 230 39.21 34.62 -34.25
CA ASP A 230 40.66 34.59 -34.24
C ASP A 230 41.18 33.68 -35.35
N ASP A 231 41.78 34.36 -36.33
CA ASP A 231 42.64 33.84 -37.37
C ASP A 231 43.83 33.07 -36.76
N VAL A 232 44.06 31.83 -37.22
CA VAL A 232 45.42 31.26 -37.17
C VAL A 232 45.71 30.53 -38.48
N GLU A 233 46.38 31.28 -39.33
CA GLU A 233 47.25 30.88 -40.44
C GLU A 233 48.21 29.75 -40.02
N PHE A 234 48.29 28.67 -40.80
CA PHE A 234 49.38 27.70 -40.70
C PHE A 234 49.99 27.43 -42.08
N GLU A 235 51.24 27.89 -42.19
CA GLU A 235 52.15 27.74 -43.30
C GLU A 235 52.38 26.27 -43.70
N SER A 236 52.44 26.06 -45.01
CA SER A 236 53.08 24.92 -45.66
C SER A 236 54.56 24.82 -45.34
N PRO A 237 55.15 23.61 -45.47
CA PRO A 237 56.35 23.57 -46.30
C PRO A 237 56.41 22.40 -47.30
N GLU A 238 56.87 22.81 -48.48
CA GLU A 238 57.62 22.19 -49.58
C GLU A 238 57.90 20.67 -49.65
N SER A 239 57.66 20.23 -50.89
CA SER A 239 58.31 19.19 -51.70
C SER A 239 59.71 18.69 -51.32
N GLN A 240 59.86 17.37 -51.37
CA GLN A 240 60.81 16.67 -52.27
C GLN A 240 60.15 15.40 -52.84
#